data_AF-A0A822DWC3-F1
#
_entry.id   AF-A0A822DWC3-F1
#
_cell.length_a   1.000
_cell.length_b   1.000
_cell.length_c   1.000
_cell.angle_alpha   90.00
_cell.angle_beta   90.00
_cell.angle_gamma   90.00
#
_symmetry.space_group_name_H-M   'P 1'
#
loop_
_entity.id
_entity.type
_entity.pdbx_description
1 polymer ?
#
loop_
_entity_poly.entity_id
_entity_poly.type
_entity_poly.pdbx_seq_one_letter_code
_entity_poly.pdbx_strand_id
1 'polypeptide(L)' 'MSSELNAKLKQTVLDDMIREGKRRGLMSYEQVKAIDFIKEPFTIENGLLTPTLKARRYA' A
#
# COMPACT_ATOMS: atom_id res chain seq x y z
N MET A 1 0.82 -22.79 -4.55
CA MET A 1 1.06 -22.07 -5.82
C MET A 1 0.55 -20.62 -5.75
N SER A 2 -0.74 -20.37 -5.46
CA SER A 2 -1.28 -18.99 -5.35
C SER A 2 -0.73 -18.19 -4.15
N SER A 3 -0.55 -18.83 -2.98
CA SER A 3 -0.10 -18.16 -1.75
C SER A 3 1.35 -17.66 -1.81
N GLU A 4 2.24 -18.47 -2.38
CA GLU A 4 3.68 -18.18 -2.45
C GLU A 4 4.00 -17.05 -3.43
N LEU A 5 3.27 -16.98 -4.56
CA LEU A 5 3.35 -15.86 -5.48
C LEU A 5 2.92 -14.55 -4.81
N ASN A 6 1.84 -14.57 -4.01
CA ASN A 6 1.38 -13.39 -3.28
C ASN A 6 2.41 -12.93 -2.24
N ALA A 7 3.05 -13.87 -1.53
CA ALA A 7 4.10 -13.54 -0.56
C ALA A 7 5.29 -12.86 -1.25
N LYS A 8 5.74 -13.40 -2.39
CA LYS A 8 6.83 -12.81 -3.18
C LYS A 8 6.45 -11.43 -3.72
N LEU A 9 5.23 -11.25 -4.21
CA LEU A 9 4.75 -9.96 -4.71
C LEU A 9 4.70 -8.91 -3.59
N LYS A 10 4.19 -9.28 -2.41
CA LYS A 10 4.16 -8.40 -1.24
C LYS A 10 5.58 -7.98 -0.85
N GLN A 11 6.52 -8.93 -0.81
CA GLN A 11 7.91 -8.64 -0.48
C GLN A 11 8.53 -7.65 -1.48
N THR A 12 8.36 -7.88 -2.79
CA THR A 12 8.89 -6.98 -3.83
C THR A 12 8.39 -5.55 -3.67
N VAL A 13 7.08 -5.36 -3.44
CA VAL A 13 6.50 -4.02 -3.26
C VAL A 13 6.97 -3.38 -1.95
N LEU A 14 7.03 -4.16 -0.87
CA LEU A 14 7.48 -3.68 0.43
C LEU A 14 8.95 -3.22 0.40
N ASP A 15 9.82 -3.98 -0.26
CA ASP A 15 11.23 -3.63 -0.44
C ASP A 15 11.40 -2.31 -1.21
N ASP A 16 10.56 -2.08 -2.23
CA ASP A 16 10.58 -0.83 -3.00
C ASP A 16 10.11 0.37 -2.16
N MET A 17 9.04 0.19 -1.37
CA MET A 17 8.55 1.22 -0.45
C MET A 17 9.62 1.59 0.58
N ILE A 18 10.31 0.61 1.16
CA ILE A 18 11.39 0.83 2.13
C ILE A 18 12.58 1.52 1.46
N ARG A 19 12.96 1.11 0.25
CA ARG A 19 14.02 1.73 -0.54
C ARG A 19 13.74 3.21 -0.79
N GLU A 20 12.53 3.53 -1.23
CA GLU A 20 12.10 4.91 -1.48
C GLU A 20 12.03 5.72 -0.18
N GLY A 21 11.52 5.14 0.91
CA GLY A 21 11.48 5.78 2.22
C GLY A 21 12.88 6.14 2.72
N LYS A 22 13.84 5.21 2.63
CA LYS A 22 15.25 5.47 2.99
C LYS A 22 15.86 6.57 2.12
N ARG A 23 15.60 6.54 0.81
CA ARG A 23 16.08 7.57 -0.13
C ARG A 23 15.59 8.98 0.22
N ARG A 24 14.39 9.09 0.81
CA ARG A 24 13.79 10.35 1.28
C ARG A 24 14.10 10.71 2.73
N GLY A 25 14.89 9.91 3.43
CA GLY A 25 15.27 10.18 4.82
C GLY A 25 14.17 9.85 5.85
N LEU A 26 13.19 9.00 5.50
CA LEU A 26 12.19 8.55 6.46
C LEU A 26 12.82 7.66 7.54
N MET A 27 12.45 7.91 8.79
CA MET A 27 12.94 7.16 9.95
C MET A 27 12.34 5.75 9.99
N SER A 28 12.97 4.84 10.72
CA SER A 28 12.55 3.42 10.77
C SER A 28 11.11 3.22 11.25
N TYR A 29 10.58 4.11 12.10
CA TYR A 29 9.21 4.07 12.60
C TYR A 29 8.18 4.62 11.61
N GLU A 30 8.60 5.33 10.57
CA GLU A 30 7.74 5.83 9.48
C GLU A 30 7.65 4.84 8.32
N GLN A 31 8.53 3.83 8.29
CA GLN A 31 8.54 2.78 7.26
C GLN A 31 7.35 1.83 7.42
N VAL A 32 6.71 1.51 6.29
CA VAL A 32 5.63 0.52 6.23
C VAL A 32 6.19 -0.86 6.57
N LYS A 33 5.50 -1.60 7.45
CA LYS A 33 5.93 -2.93 7.93
C LYS A 33 5.19 -4.08 7.27
N ALA A 34 3.99 -3.83 6.74
CA ALA A 34 3.14 -4.82 6.11
C ALA A 34 2.21 -4.14 5.12
N ILE A 35 1.83 -4.88 4.07
CA ILE A 35 0.87 -4.45 3.05
C ILE A 35 -0.08 -5.59 2.70
N ASP A 36 -1.24 -5.21 2.19
CA ASP A 36 -2.24 -6.09 1.59
C ASP A 36 -2.65 -5.57 0.23
N PHE A 37 -3.03 -6.49 -0.65
CA PHE A 37 -3.52 -6.16 -1.99
C PHE A 37 -5.03 -6.33 -2.05
N ILE A 38 -5.71 -5.28 -2.48
CA ILE A 38 -7.13 -5.29 -2.82
C ILE A 38 -7.21 -5.23 -4.34
N LYS A 39 -7.96 -6.16 -4.94
CA LYS A 39 -8.09 -6.24 -6.41
C LYS A 39 -8.94 -5.12 -6.99
N GLU A 40 -9.86 -4.60 -6.20
CA GLU A 40 -10.73 -3.49 -6.58
C GLU A 40 -10.05 -2.15 -6.27
N PRO A 41 -10.01 -1.21 -7.23
CA PRO A 41 -9.47 0.12 -6.98
C PRO A 41 -10.36 0.94 -6.04
N PHE A 42 -9.79 1.94 -5.39
CA PHE A 42 -10.58 2.90 -4.61
C PHE A 42 -11.28 3.87 -5.57
N THR A 43 -12.59 4.03 -5.39
CA THR A 43 -13.41 4.93 -6.22
C THR A 43 -14.33 5.78 -5.36
N ILE A 44 -15.01 6.76 -5.98
CA ILE A 44 -16.05 7.53 -5.28
C ILE A 44 -17.29 6.65 -5.07
N GLU A 45 -17.59 5.80 -6.06
CA GLU A 45 -18.75 4.91 -6.11
C GLU A 45 -18.72 3.84 -5.03
N ASN A 46 -17.55 3.25 -4.76
CA ASN A 46 -17.37 2.30 -3.65
C ASN A 46 -17.10 3.00 -2.29
N GLY A 47 -17.16 4.32 -2.24
CA GLY A 47 -17.05 5.11 -1.01
C GLY A 47 -15.63 5.21 -0.44
N LEU A 48 -14.62 4.64 -1.10
CA LEU A 48 -13.23 4.63 -0.62
C LEU A 48 -12.48 5.92 -0.95
N LEU A 49 -13.02 6.75 -1.85
CA LEU A 49 -12.54 8.10 -2.12
C LEU A 49 -13.54 9.19 -1.70
N THR A 50 -13.02 10.37 -1.37
CA THR A 50 -13.81 11.62 -1.31
C THR A 50 -14.15 12.11 -2.71
N PRO A 51 -15.12 13.02 -2.88
CA PRO A 51 -15.37 13.68 -4.18
C PRO A 51 -14.14 14.40 -4.76
N THR A 52 -13.15 14.72 -3.93
CA THR A 52 -11.88 15.33 -4.31
C THR A 52 -10.73 14.33 -4.50
N LEU A 53 -11.05 13.04 -4.66
CA LEU A 53 -10.11 11.94 -4.94
C LEU A 53 -9.09 11.65 -3.84
N LYS A 54 -9.35 12.10 -2.60
CA LYS A 54 -8.54 11.70 -1.45
C LYS A 54 -9.07 10.37 -0.90
N ALA A 55 -8.17 9.48 -0.50
CA ALA A 55 -8.56 8.25 0.19
C ALA A 55 -9.32 8.56 1.50
N ARG A 56 -10.48 7.94 1.68
CA ARG A 56 -11.26 8.04 2.91
C ARG A 56 -10.60 7.17 3.99
N ARG A 57 -10.40 7.73 5.18
CA ARG A 57 -9.77 7.03 6.32
C ARG A 57 -10.76 6.27 7.20
N TYR A 58 -12.01 6.75 7.26
CA TYR A 58 -13.11 6.15 8.01
C TYR A 58 -14.15 5.62 7.01
N ALA A 59 -13.71 4.71 6.15
CA ALA A 59 -14.62 3.99 5.25
C ALA A 59 -15.31 2.85 6.02
#